data_AF-A0A0A2F3C3-F1
#
_entry.id   AF-A0A0A2F3C3-F1
#
_cell.length_a   1.000
_cell.length_b   1.000
_cell.length_c   1.000
_cell.angle_alpha   90.00
_cell.angle_beta   90.00
_cell.angle_gamma   90.00
#
_symmetry.space_group_name_H-M   'P 1'
#
loop_
_entity.id
_entity.type
_entity.pdbx_description
1 polymer ?
#
loop_
_entity_poly.entity_id
_entity_poly.type
_entity_poly.pdbx_seq_one_letter_code
_entity_poly.pdbx_strand_id
1 'polypeptide(L)'
;MKRLIDYIVYRLYNIYLHREPAPEAGAQTLTSLAVSSAICFICTLTLKVVFNISIREIYSENTRLFLAIYVFGTAGIVYWRIKKRYTIKYISTTLASKFKDSKYNKKIKGWMVIVSCLLCFFSCAILASMIDWFFRR
;
A
#
# COMPACT_ATOMS: atom_id res chain seq x y z
N MET A 1 -2.01 -11.48 5.12
CA MET A 1 -1.35 -10.21 4.71
C MET A 1 0.08 -10.04 5.21
N LYS A 2 0.39 -10.21 6.51
CA LYS A 2 1.72 -9.94 7.11
C LYS A 2 2.91 -10.54 6.34
N ARG A 3 2.86 -11.85 6.02
CA ARG A 3 3.91 -12.56 5.26
C ARG A 3 4.12 -12.04 3.82
N LEU A 4 3.07 -11.52 3.21
CA LEU A 4 3.09 -10.98 1.84
C LEU A 4 3.70 -9.58 1.82
N ILE A 5 3.35 -8.72 2.79
CA ILE A 5 3.97 -7.40 2.98
C ILE A 5 5.46 -7.58 3.33
N ASP A 6 5.79 -8.48 4.25
CA ASP A 6 7.18 -8.81 4.62
C ASP A 6 8.01 -9.22 3.38
N TYR A 7 7.41 -10.02 2.47
CA TYR A 7 8.05 -10.44 1.23
C TYR A 7 8.20 -9.30 0.21
N ILE A 8 7.17 -8.45 0.05
CA ILE A 8 7.22 -7.27 -0.84
C ILE A 8 8.33 -6.33 -0.39
N VAL A 9 8.40 -6.00 0.91
CA VAL A 9 9.44 -5.12 1.46
C VAL A 9 10.83 -5.70 1.21
N TYR A 10 11.03 -6.99 1.49
CA TYR A 10 12.31 -7.67 1.25
C TYR A 10 12.72 -7.59 -0.23
N ARG A 11 11.80 -7.88 -1.16
CA ARG A 11 12.09 -7.82 -2.60
C ARG A 11 12.38 -6.41 -3.08
N LEU A 12 11.55 -5.44 -2.71
CA LEU A 12 11.75 -4.04 -3.07
C LEU A 12 13.09 -3.54 -2.55
N TYR A 13 13.41 -3.82 -1.29
CA TYR A 13 14.70 -3.44 -0.70
C TYR A 13 15.87 -4.01 -1.51
N ASN A 14 15.83 -5.30 -1.87
CA ASN A 14 16.90 -5.94 -2.62
C ASN A 14 17.02 -5.44 -4.08
N ILE A 15 15.90 -4.99 -4.68
CA ILE A 15 15.91 -4.36 -6.01
C ILE A 15 16.54 -2.97 -5.93
N TYR A 16 16.14 -2.17 -4.94
CA TYR A 16 16.64 -0.82 -4.78
C TYR A 16 18.09 -0.77 -4.28
N LEU A 17 18.55 -1.81 -3.57
CA LEU A 17 19.91 -1.91 -3.04
C LEU A 17 20.99 -1.72 -4.13
N HIS A 18 20.67 -2.02 -5.38
CA HIS A 18 21.60 -1.92 -6.52
C HIS A 18 21.29 -0.74 -7.44
N ARG A 19 20.30 0.09 -7.11
CA ARG A 19 19.81 1.18 -7.97
C ARG A 19 19.75 2.54 -7.29
N GLU A 20 19.61 2.58 -5.97
CA GLU A 20 19.40 3.82 -5.23
C GLU A 20 20.30 3.92 -3.99
N PRO A 21 20.73 5.14 -3.60
CA PRO A 21 21.52 5.35 -2.40
C PRO A 21 20.73 5.08 -1.10
N ALA A 22 19.40 5.12 -1.13
CA ALA A 22 18.52 4.92 0.02
C ALA A 22 17.46 3.82 -0.23
N PRO A 23 17.85 2.54 -0.35
CA PRO A 23 16.96 1.46 -0.78
C PRO A 23 15.86 1.12 0.22
N GLU A 24 16.08 1.41 1.51
CA GLU A 24 15.07 1.31 2.55
C GLU A 24 13.90 2.26 2.27
N ALA A 25 14.19 3.52 1.94
CA ALA A 25 13.18 4.54 1.72
C ALA A 25 12.29 4.21 0.51
N GLY A 26 12.89 3.77 -0.60
CA GLY A 26 12.16 3.32 -1.78
C GLY A 26 11.25 2.12 -1.49
N ALA A 27 11.75 1.12 -0.77
CA ALA A 27 10.97 -0.06 -0.41
C ALA A 27 9.81 0.26 0.55
N GLN A 28 10.06 1.09 1.56
CA GLN A 28 9.07 1.49 2.55
C GLN A 28 7.96 2.35 1.92
N THR A 29 8.31 3.32 1.06
CA THR A 29 7.34 4.23 0.43
C THR A 29 6.39 3.48 -0.50
N LEU A 30 6.91 2.67 -1.42
CA LEU A 30 6.09 1.86 -2.34
C LEU A 30 5.18 0.86 -1.62
N THR A 31 5.71 0.20 -0.60
CA THR A 31 4.89 -0.70 0.23
C THR A 31 3.81 0.08 0.97
N SER A 32 4.15 1.24 1.52
CA SER A 32 3.18 2.08 2.25
C SER A 32 2.06 2.57 1.34
N LEU A 33 2.38 2.96 0.12
CA LEU A 33 1.42 3.42 -0.89
C LEU A 33 0.48 2.30 -1.35
N ALA A 34 1.00 1.08 -1.56
CA ALA A 34 0.18 -0.08 -1.90
C ALA A 34 -0.74 -0.50 -0.74
N VAL A 35 -0.23 -0.49 0.50
CA VAL A 35 -1.02 -0.88 1.68
C VAL A 35 -2.05 0.20 2.04
N SER A 36 -1.69 1.48 1.97
CA SER A 36 -2.62 2.58 2.26
C SER A 36 -3.75 2.63 1.24
N SER A 37 -3.47 2.46 -0.05
CA SER A 37 -4.51 2.41 -1.08
C SER A 37 -5.48 1.24 -0.88
N ALA A 38 -4.97 0.04 -0.55
CA ALA A 38 -5.83 -1.10 -0.23
C ALA A 38 -6.71 -0.84 1.00
N ILE A 39 -6.17 -0.21 2.05
CA ILE A 39 -6.94 0.12 3.26
C ILE A 39 -8.01 1.17 2.95
N CYS A 40 -7.65 2.28 2.28
CA CYS A 40 -8.60 3.31 1.87
C CYS A 40 -9.73 2.72 1.04
N PHE A 41 -9.40 1.82 0.10
CA PHE A 41 -10.38 1.14 -0.73
C PHE A 41 -11.32 0.27 0.10
N ILE A 42 -10.79 -0.61 0.95
CA ILE A 42 -11.60 -1.50 1.79
C ILE A 42 -12.52 -0.69 2.72
N CYS A 43 -12.02 0.37 3.34
CA CYS A 43 -12.83 1.20 4.21
C CYS A 43 -13.91 1.97 3.43
N THR A 44 -13.60 2.51 2.26
CA THR A 44 -14.59 3.19 1.40
C THR A 44 -15.66 2.21 0.94
N LEU A 45 -15.26 1.02 0.50
CA LEU A 45 -16.17 -0.06 0.12
C LEU A 45 -17.05 -0.49 1.30
N THR A 46 -16.48 -0.65 2.49
CA THR A 46 -17.23 -1.05 3.69
C THR A 46 -18.25 0.01 4.09
N LEU A 47 -17.86 1.29 4.09
CA LEU A 47 -18.78 2.40 4.36
C LEU A 47 -19.97 2.39 3.40
N LYS A 48 -19.71 2.16 2.11
CA LYS A 48 -20.77 2.17 1.11
C LYS A 48 -21.61 0.89 1.10
N VAL A 49 -21.03 -0.30 1.29
CA VAL A 49 -21.76 -1.58 1.24
C VAL A 49 -22.53 -1.86 2.53
N VAL A 50 -21.91 -1.60 3.69
CA VAL A 50 -22.50 -1.95 4.99
C VAL A 50 -23.40 -0.85 5.50
N PHE A 51 -22.96 0.40 5.37
CA PHE A 51 -23.67 1.55 5.94
C PHE A 51 -24.45 2.34 4.89
N ASN A 52 -24.31 2.05 3.59
CA ASN A 52 -24.86 2.83 2.47
C ASN A 52 -24.50 4.33 2.51
N ILE A 53 -23.39 4.67 3.15
CA ILE A 53 -22.93 6.04 3.31
C ILE A 53 -21.68 6.27 2.47
N SER A 54 -21.63 7.38 1.74
CA SER A 54 -20.40 7.87 1.11
C SER A 54 -19.63 8.78 2.07
N ILE A 55 -18.30 8.74 2.03
CA ILE A 55 -17.43 9.73 2.70
C ILE A 55 -17.82 11.16 2.27
N ARG A 56 -18.36 11.32 1.05
CA ARG A 56 -18.87 12.59 0.55
C ARG A 56 -20.19 13.03 1.19
N GLU A 57 -21.05 12.09 1.53
CA GLU A 57 -22.35 12.35 2.15
C GLU A 57 -22.20 12.70 3.63
N ILE A 58 -21.20 12.15 4.31
CA ILE A 58 -20.88 12.50 5.72
C ILE A 58 -20.49 13.97 5.84
N TYR A 59 -19.81 14.53 4.82
CA TYR A 59 -19.31 15.91 4.83
C TYR A 59 -19.66 16.63 3.51
N SER A 60 -20.92 17.08 3.43
CA SER A 60 -21.47 17.75 2.25
C SER A 60 -20.86 19.14 1.97
N GLU A 61 -20.49 19.89 3.01
CA GLU A 61 -20.00 21.27 2.87
C GLU A 61 -18.56 21.39 2.34
N ASN A 62 -17.69 20.42 2.65
CA ASN A 62 -16.26 20.46 2.29
C ASN A 62 -15.69 19.07 1.98
N THR A 63 -16.37 18.37 1.09
CA THR A 63 -16.11 16.97 0.73
C THR A 63 -14.66 16.66 0.34
N ARG A 64 -13.97 17.57 -0.37
CA ARG A 64 -12.60 17.34 -0.86
C ARG A 64 -11.57 17.38 0.28
N LEU A 65 -11.79 18.25 1.26
CA LEU A 65 -10.85 18.49 2.36
C LEU A 65 -10.87 17.31 3.33
N PHE A 66 -12.06 16.82 3.70
CA PHE A 66 -12.19 15.66 4.57
C PHE A 66 -11.72 14.36 3.91
N LEU A 67 -11.97 14.19 2.61
CA LEU A 67 -11.41 13.06 1.86
C LEU A 67 -9.87 13.11 1.84
N ALA A 68 -9.28 14.29 1.63
CA ALA A 68 -7.83 14.46 1.69
C ALA A 68 -7.30 14.13 3.09
N ILE A 69 -7.89 14.66 4.16
CA ILE A 69 -7.51 14.34 5.55
C ILE A 69 -7.58 12.83 5.80
N TYR A 70 -8.63 12.17 5.32
CA TYR A 70 -8.79 10.72 5.45
C TYR A 70 -7.67 9.94 4.74
N VAL A 71 -7.38 10.28 3.48
CA VAL A 71 -6.32 9.64 2.69
C VAL A 71 -4.93 9.92 3.26
N PHE A 72 -4.64 11.16 3.66
CA PHE A 72 -3.35 11.53 4.24
C PHE A 72 -3.17 10.94 5.64
N GLY A 73 -4.22 10.91 6.46
CA GLY A 73 -4.18 10.32 7.80
C GLY A 73 -3.93 8.82 7.76
N THR A 74 -4.66 8.10 6.90
CA THR A 74 -4.45 6.66 6.70
C THR A 74 -3.06 6.37 6.14
N ALA A 75 -2.62 7.10 5.11
CA ALA A 75 -1.27 6.96 4.55
C ALA A 75 -0.18 7.25 5.60
N GLY A 76 -0.34 8.28 6.42
CA GLY A 76 0.60 8.63 7.49
C GLY A 76 0.73 7.55 8.55
N ILE A 77 -0.39 7.00 9.03
CA ILE A 77 -0.41 5.90 10.02
C ILE A 77 0.26 4.65 9.45
N VAL A 78 -0.06 4.30 8.20
CA VAL A 78 0.49 3.12 7.52
C VAL A 78 1.99 3.29 7.32
N TYR A 79 2.42 4.45 6.81
CA TYR A 79 3.83 4.77 6.61
C TYR A 79 4.60 4.71 7.93
N TRP A 80 4.08 5.30 9.00
CA TRP A 80 4.70 5.25 10.32
C TRP A 80 4.89 3.81 10.81
N ARG A 81 3.85 2.96 10.67
CA ARG A 81 3.92 1.55 11.07
C ARG A 81 4.92 0.75 10.23
N ILE A 82 4.99 1.01 8.92
CA ILE A 82 5.94 0.34 8.02
C ILE A 82 7.37 0.79 8.35
N LYS A 83 7.62 2.09 8.46
CA LYS A 83 8.91 2.66 8.81
C LYS A 83 9.42 2.13 10.15
N LYS A 84 8.57 2.13 11.19
CA LYS A 84 8.95 1.62 12.52
C LYS A 84 9.30 0.12 12.50
N ARG A 85 8.64 -0.66 11.64
CA ARG A 85 8.79 -2.12 11.61
C ARG A 85 9.93 -2.61 10.72
N TYR A 86 10.12 -1.99 9.57
CA TYR A 86 11.03 -2.50 8.53
C TYR A 86 12.31 -1.68 8.44
N THR A 87 13.11 -1.74 9.50
CA THR A 87 14.46 -1.14 9.51
C THR A 87 15.44 -1.96 8.68
N ILE A 88 16.55 -1.35 8.23
CA ILE A 88 17.64 -2.08 7.54
C ILE A 88 18.03 -3.34 8.30
N LYS A 89 18.22 -3.24 9.63
CA LYS A 89 18.59 -4.38 10.49
C LYS A 89 17.56 -5.50 10.40
N TYR A 90 16.26 -5.18 10.46
CA TYR A 90 15.20 -6.19 10.37
C TYR A 90 15.16 -6.85 8.98
N ILE A 91 15.34 -6.06 7.92
CA ILE A 91 15.31 -6.55 6.54
C ILE A 91 16.51 -7.47 6.26
N SER A 92 17.72 -7.02 6.61
CA SER A 92 18.96 -7.75 6.30
C SER A 92 19.17 -9.00 7.16
N THR A 93 18.60 -9.06 8.37
CA THR A 93 18.75 -10.23 9.26
C THR A 93 17.54 -11.15 9.22
N THR A 94 16.36 -10.62 9.54
CA THR A 94 15.15 -11.41 9.77
C THR A 94 14.46 -11.76 8.46
N LEU A 95 14.32 -10.79 7.55
CA LEU A 95 13.69 -11.07 6.25
C LEU A 95 14.63 -11.83 5.31
N ALA A 96 15.93 -11.50 5.30
CA ALA A 96 16.90 -12.23 4.49
C ALA A 96 17.00 -13.71 4.89
N SER A 97 17.14 -14.04 6.17
CA SER A 97 17.16 -15.45 6.61
C SER A 97 15.91 -16.22 6.21
N LYS A 98 14.76 -15.54 6.15
CA LYS A 98 13.47 -16.14 5.81
C LYS A 98 13.22 -16.28 4.31
N PHE A 99 13.76 -15.38 3.48
CA PHE A 99 13.35 -15.24 2.08
C PHE A 99 14.49 -15.36 1.05
N LYS A 100 15.76 -15.33 1.47
CA LYS A 100 16.95 -15.40 0.59
C LYS A 100 16.86 -16.58 -0.38
N ASP A 101 16.54 -17.76 0.14
CA ASP A 101 16.45 -19.01 -0.64
C ASP A 101 15.01 -19.37 -1.05
N SER A 102 14.06 -18.45 -0.93
CA SER A 102 12.68 -18.76 -1.30
C SER A 102 12.54 -19.01 -2.81
N LYS A 103 11.78 -20.05 -3.19
CA LYS A 103 11.49 -20.41 -4.59
C LYS A 103 10.87 -19.26 -5.39
N TYR A 104 10.17 -18.35 -4.72
CA TYR A 104 9.54 -17.16 -5.31
C TYR A 104 10.57 -16.11 -5.75
N ASN A 105 11.72 -16.04 -5.08
CA ASN A 105 12.81 -15.11 -5.40
C ASN A 105 13.39 -15.37 -6.79
N LYS A 106 13.48 -16.65 -7.18
CA LYS A 106 13.96 -17.10 -8.51
C LYS A 106 12.93 -16.93 -9.62
N LYS A 107 11.63 -17.05 -9.31
CA LYS A 107 10.54 -16.97 -10.32
C LYS A 107 10.07 -15.55 -10.62
N ILE A 108 10.05 -14.66 -9.62
CA ILE A 108 9.43 -13.34 -9.77
C ILE A 108 10.51 -12.30 -10.06
N LYS A 109 10.57 -11.78 -11.30
CA LYS A 109 11.43 -10.64 -11.68
C LYS A 109 11.10 -9.44 -10.81
N GLY A 110 12.12 -8.71 -10.36
CA GLY A 110 11.95 -7.60 -9.42
C GLY A 110 11.02 -6.50 -9.93
N TRP A 111 11.12 -6.16 -11.23
CA TRP A 111 10.26 -5.15 -11.85
C TRP A 111 8.78 -5.53 -11.82
N MET A 112 8.43 -6.83 -11.86
CA MET A 112 7.04 -7.26 -11.73
C MET A 112 6.45 -6.92 -10.36
N VAL A 113 7.24 -6.95 -9.28
CA VAL A 113 6.76 -6.56 -7.94
C VAL A 113 6.43 -5.07 -7.90
N ILE A 114 7.28 -4.23 -8.49
CA ILE A 114 7.04 -2.78 -8.59
C ILE A 114 5.76 -2.51 -9.38
N VAL A 115 5.65 -3.13 -10.56
CA VAL A 115 4.47 -3.00 -11.43
C VAL A 115 3.21 -3.49 -10.70
N SER A 116 3.26 -4.60 -9.97
CA SER A 116 2.12 -5.09 -9.18
C SER A 116 1.71 -4.10 -8.08
N CYS A 117 2.65 -3.50 -7.35
CA CYS A 117 2.33 -2.49 -6.34
C CYS A 117 1.65 -1.26 -6.96
N LEU A 118 2.14 -0.79 -8.12
CA LEU A 118 1.54 0.34 -8.85
C LEU A 118 0.16 -0.02 -9.40
N LEU A 119 0.00 -1.21 -9.99
CA LEU A 119 -1.29 -1.70 -10.49
C LEU A 119 -2.32 -1.85 -9.36
N CYS A 120 -1.91 -2.32 -8.17
CA CYS A 120 -2.77 -2.36 -7.00
C CYS A 120 -3.26 -0.96 -6.61
N PHE A 121 -2.37 0.04 -6.62
CA PHE A 121 -2.75 1.43 -6.36
C PHE A 121 -3.76 1.95 -7.39
N PHE A 122 -3.46 1.80 -8.69
CA PHE A 122 -4.33 2.25 -9.78
C PHE A 122 -5.69 1.56 -9.77
N SER A 123 -5.72 0.24 -9.59
CA SER A 123 -6.98 -0.54 -9.53
C SER A 123 -7.82 -0.14 -8.32
N CYS A 124 -7.24 0.05 -7.14
CA CYS A 124 -7.96 0.55 -5.97
C CYS A 124 -8.56 1.95 -6.21
N ALA A 125 -7.82 2.84 -6.88
CA ALA A 125 -8.30 4.18 -7.21
C ALA A 125 -9.47 4.15 -8.20
N ILE A 126 -9.37 3.35 -9.27
CA ILE A 126 -10.43 3.18 -10.27
C ILE A 126 -11.66 2.51 -9.66
N LEU A 127 -11.50 1.47 -8.85
CA LEU A 127 -12.64 0.81 -8.20
C LEU A 127 -13.34 1.75 -7.21
N ALA A 128 -12.58 2.54 -6.44
CA ALA A 128 -13.16 3.54 -5.55
C ALA A 128 -13.99 4.58 -6.31
N SER A 129 -13.52 5.05 -7.48
CA SER A 129 -14.29 6.01 -8.29
C SER A 129 -15.50 5.36 -8.97
N MET A 130 -15.40 4.11 -9.42
CA MET A 130 -16.54 3.37 -9.97
C MET A 130 -17.64 3.13 -8.93
N ILE A 131 -17.27 2.80 -7.69
CA ILE A 131 -18.24 2.64 -6.59
C ILE A 131 -18.94 3.98 -6.32
N ASP A 132 -18.21 5.09 -6.27
CA ASP A 132 -18.82 6.41 -6.07
C ASP A 132 -19.75 6.79 -7.24
N TRP A 133 -19.41 6.42 -8.49
CA TRP A 133 -20.22 6.71 -9.68
C TRP A 133 -21.46 5.82 -9.83
N PHE A 134 -21.33 4.50 -9.68
CA PHE A 134 -22.42 3.55 -9.91
C PHE A 134 -23.57 3.75 -8.92
N PHE A 135 -23.25 4.13 -7.68
CA PHE A 135 -24.22 4.36 -6.62
C PHE A 135 -24.66 5.83 -6.47
N ARG A 136 -24.22 6.72 -7.38
CA ARG A 136 -24.78 8.08 -7.55
C ARG A 136 -26.01 8.10 -8.46
N ARG A 137 -26.17 7.07 -9.30
CA ARG A 137 -27.39 6.79 -10.05
C ARG A 137 -28.39 6.06 -9.18
#